data_AF-A0A1A8H3X3-F1
#
_entry.id   AF-A0A1A8H3X3-F1
#
_cell.length_a   1.000
_cell.length_b   1.000
_cell.length_c   1.000
_cell.angle_alpha   90.00
_cell.angle_beta   90.00
_cell.angle_gamma   90.00
#
_symmetry.space_group_name_H-M   'P 1'
#
loop_
_entity.id
_entity.type
_entity.pdbx_description
1 polymer ?
#
loop_
_entity_poly.entity_id
_entity_poly.type
_entity_poly.pdbx_seq_one_letter_code
_entity_poly.pdbx_strand_id
1 'polypeptide(L)'
;PGFKKSVVGRDVLCPPDLERIFGLTGGNIFHGSMSLDQLFLARPLPSFSDYRSPIKGLYLCGSGCHPGGGVMGSCGWNAALTVISDLK
;
A
#
# COMPACT_ATOMS: atom_id res chain seq x y z
N PRO A 1 -14.33 9.91 30.73
CA PRO A 1 -13.64 10.31 31.99
C PRO A 1 -12.92 9.09 32.58
N GLY A 2 -11.66 9.19 33.03
CA GLY A 2 -10.89 8.06 33.60
C GLY A 2 -9.86 7.40 32.68
N PHE A 3 -9.99 7.51 31.35
CA PHE A 3 -9.08 6.89 30.37
C PHE A 3 -7.59 7.17 30.61
N LYS A 4 -7.22 8.43 30.93
CA LYS A 4 -5.82 8.78 31.22
C LYS A 4 -5.22 8.00 32.39
N LYS A 5 -6.04 7.59 33.37
CA LYS A 5 -5.58 6.83 34.54
C LYS A 5 -5.33 5.34 34.23
N SER A 6 -5.85 4.81 33.12
CA SER A 6 -5.67 3.41 32.72
C SER A 6 -4.54 3.20 31.69
N VAL A 7 -3.83 4.27 31.28
CA VAL A 7 -2.73 4.17 30.32
C VAL A 7 -1.46 3.70 31.02
N VAL A 8 -0.93 2.53 30.64
CA VAL A 8 0.32 1.95 31.18
C VAL A 8 1.56 2.29 30.35
N GLY A 9 1.35 2.75 29.11
CA GLY A 9 2.42 3.11 28.17
C GLY A 9 1.82 3.80 26.95
N ARG A 10 2.66 4.52 26.21
CA ARG A 10 2.30 5.14 24.94
C ARG A 10 3.45 4.99 23.96
N ASP A 11 3.11 4.68 22.72
CA ASP A 11 4.00 4.85 21.58
C ASP A 11 3.29 5.73 20.56
N VAL A 12 4.02 6.68 19.99
CA VAL A 12 3.47 7.69 19.10
C VAL A 12 4.37 7.77 17.88
N LEU A 13 3.83 7.31 16.74
CA LEU A 13 4.52 7.32 15.47
C LEU A 13 3.96 8.46 14.63
N CYS A 14 4.74 9.54 14.52
CA CYS A 14 4.39 10.67 13.65
C CYS A 14 4.74 10.33 12.19
N PRO A 15 4.26 11.10 11.19
CA PRO A 15 4.61 10.85 9.79
C PRO A 15 6.13 10.70 9.51
N PRO A 16 7.04 11.51 10.09
CA PRO A 16 8.47 11.28 9.93
C PRO A 16 8.97 9.96 10.53
N ASP A 17 8.34 9.47 11.61
CA ASP A 17 8.65 8.17 12.18
C ASP A 17 8.20 7.04 11.27
N LEU A 18 7.00 7.15 10.71
CA LEU A 18 6.48 6.16 9.77
C LEU A 18 7.35 6.06 8.50
N GLU A 19 7.80 7.20 7.98
CA GLU A 19 8.72 7.26 6.86
C GLU A 19 10.06 6.60 7.20
N ARG A 20 10.65 6.94 8.36
CA ARG A 20 11.95 6.41 8.80
C ARG A 20 11.92 4.92 9.13
N ILE A 21 10.86 4.45 9.80
CA ILE A 21 10.78 3.07 10.33
C ILE A 21 10.27 2.10 9.25
N PHE A 22 9.27 2.51 8.47
CA PHE A 22 8.57 1.62 7.55
C PHE A 22 8.80 1.96 6.07
N GLY A 23 9.50 3.07 5.77
CA GLY A 23 9.65 3.55 4.39
C GLY A 23 8.35 4.15 3.82
N LEU A 24 7.40 4.54 4.67
CA LEU A 24 6.15 5.18 4.25
C LEU A 24 6.40 6.66 3.97
N THR A 25 6.78 7.00 2.73
CA THR A 25 7.03 8.40 2.33
C THR A 25 5.86 9.31 2.72
N GLY A 26 6.15 10.40 3.42
CA GLY A 26 5.17 11.35 3.97
C GLY A 26 4.28 10.77 5.06
N GLY A 27 4.57 9.57 5.58
CA GLY A 27 3.74 8.82 6.52
C GLY A 27 2.43 8.31 5.94
N ASN A 28 2.30 8.23 4.61
CA ASN A 28 1.06 7.84 3.97
C ASN A 28 0.94 6.31 3.86
N ILE A 29 0.06 5.73 4.68
CA ILE A 29 -0.20 4.28 4.72
C ILE A 29 -0.72 3.71 3.39
N PHE A 30 -1.25 4.57 2.51
CA PHE A 30 -1.73 4.16 1.20
C PHE A 30 -0.64 4.24 0.13
N HIS A 31 0.59 4.69 0.45
CA HIS A 31 1.70 4.89 -0.49
C HIS A 31 1.38 5.90 -1.61
N GLY A 32 0.47 6.84 -1.35
CA GLY A 32 0.02 7.87 -2.31
C GLY A 32 -1.35 8.44 -1.92
N SER A 33 -1.77 9.54 -2.54
CA SER A 33 -3.10 10.12 -2.28
C SER A 33 -4.21 9.19 -2.82
N MET A 34 -5.43 9.39 -2.32
CA MET A 34 -6.63 8.66 -2.72
C MET A 34 -7.64 9.56 -3.43
N SER A 35 -7.15 10.55 -4.18
CA SER A 35 -7.97 11.31 -5.11
C SER A 35 -8.45 10.41 -6.25
N LEU A 36 -9.53 10.80 -6.94
CA LEU A 36 -10.14 9.98 -8.00
C LEU A 36 -9.16 9.63 -9.13
N ASP A 37 -8.25 10.55 -9.46
CA ASP A 37 -7.17 10.40 -10.43
C ASP A 37 -5.99 9.56 -9.92
N GLN A 38 -6.00 9.16 -8.65
CA GLN A 38 -5.00 8.31 -8.01
C GLN A 38 -5.63 7.07 -7.36
N LEU A 39 -6.80 6.63 -7.84
CA LEU A 39 -7.46 5.42 -7.36
C LEU A 39 -7.65 4.40 -8.47
N PHE A 40 -7.94 3.15 -8.08
CA PHE A 40 -8.23 2.05 -9.00
C PHE A 40 -7.14 1.88 -10.06
N LEU A 41 -7.51 1.96 -11.34
CA LEU A 41 -6.61 1.71 -12.46
C LEU A 41 -5.54 2.78 -12.58
N ALA A 42 -5.72 3.96 -11.96
CA ALA A 42 -4.69 4.99 -11.96
C ALA A 42 -3.57 4.72 -10.94
N ARG A 43 -3.61 3.61 -10.17
CA ARG A 43 -2.60 3.26 -9.16
C ARG A 43 -1.60 2.21 -9.63
N PRO A 44 -0.28 2.43 -9.46
CA PRO A 44 0.38 3.73 -9.22
C PRO A 44 0.39 4.62 -10.47
N LEU A 45 0.30 4.00 -11.64
CA LEU A 45 0.06 4.60 -12.94
C LEU A 45 -0.80 3.61 -13.74
N PRO A 46 -1.58 4.06 -14.74
CA PRO A 46 -2.37 3.18 -15.60
C PRO A 46 -1.58 1.99 -16.20
N SER A 47 -0.32 2.22 -16.56
CA SER A 47 0.58 1.21 -17.13
C SER A 47 1.00 0.09 -16.17
N PHE A 48 0.70 0.24 -14.87
CA PHE A 48 1.08 -0.70 -13.81
C PHE A 48 -0.13 -1.31 -13.09
N SER A 49 -1.35 -1.01 -13.57
CA SER A 49 -2.60 -1.49 -12.98
C SER A 49 -2.84 -2.98 -13.16
N ASP A 50 -2.09 -3.63 -14.06
CA ASP A 50 -2.06 -5.07 -14.29
C ASP A 50 -1.04 -5.81 -13.41
N TYR A 51 -0.44 -5.11 -12.43
CA TYR A 51 0.51 -5.62 -11.44
C TYR A 51 1.91 -5.94 -11.97
N ARG A 52 2.18 -5.83 -13.28
CA ARG A 52 3.51 -6.09 -13.85
C ARG A 52 4.39 -4.85 -13.73
N SER A 53 5.68 -5.04 -13.47
CA SER A 53 6.66 -3.95 -13.56
C SER A 53 7.45 -4.04 -14.87
N PRO A 54 8.25 -3.01 -15.23
CA PRO A 54 9.13 -3.08 -16.39
C PRO A 54 10.26 -4.13 -16.22
N ILE A 55 10.49 -4.58 -14.99
CA ILE A 55 11.49 -5.61 -14.67
C ILE A 55 10.80 -6.97 -14.75
N LYS A 56 11.27 -7.82 -15.67
CA LYS A 56 10.73 -9.17 -15.85
C LYS A 56 10.80 -9.96 -14.53
N GLY A 57 9.67 -10.52 -14.13
CA GLY A 57 9.56 -11.32 -12.90
C GLY A 57 9.34 -10.49 -11.63
N LEU A 58 9.25 -9.16 -11.71
CA LEU A 58 8.91 -8.29 -10.59
C LEU A 58 7.49 -7.75 -10.73
N TYR A 59 6.70 -7.92 -9.67
CA TYR A 59 5.28 -7.58 -9.62
C TYR A 59 5.00 -6.64 -8.46
N LEU A 60 3.97 -5.81 -8.63
CA LEU A 60 3.51 -4.87 -7.62
C LEU A 60 2.31 -5.47 -6.87
N CYS A 61 2.33 -5.47 -5.54
CA CYS A 61 1.28 -6.11 -4.73
C CYS A 61 0.85 -5.34 -3.47
N GLY A 62 1.41 -4.15 -3.26
CA GLY A 62 1.25 -3.38 -2.03
C GLY A 62 0.05 -2.43 -2.02
N SER A 63 -0.06 -1.66 -0.93
CA SER A 63 -1.13 -0.67 -0.74
C SER A 63 -1.16 0.46 -1.79
N GLY A 64 -0.06 0.64 -2.52
CA GLY A 64 0.06 1.60 -3.62
C GLY A 64 -0.51 1.10 -4.96
N CYS A 65 -0.94 -0.16 -5.04
CA CYS A 65 -1.38 -0.78 -6.30
C CYS A 65 -2.89 -0.68 -6.51
N HIS A 66 -3.33 -1.00 -7.73
CA HIS A 66 -4.72 -1.30 -8.02
C HIS A 66 -5.23 -2.41 -7.08
N PRO A 67 -6.48 -2.34 -6.55
CA PRO A 67 -7.48 -1.29 -6.71
C PRO A 67 -7.35 -0.10 -5.76
N GLY A 68 -6.62 -0.25 -4.66
CA GLY A 68 -6.55 0.75 -3.62
C GLY A 68 -5.94 0.16 -2.35
N GLY A 69 -5.60 1.03 -1.42
CA GLY A 69 -4.84 0.63 -0.25
C GLY A 69 -5.66 0.16 0.95
N GLY A 70 -4.96 -0.09 2.07
CA GLY A 70 -5.54 -0.56 3.33
C GLY A 70 -5.49 -2.08 3.50
N VAL A 71 -6.15 -2.58 4.55
CA VAL A 71 -6.14 -4.01 4.93
C VAL A 71 -7.20 -4.79 4.15
N MET A 72 -7.11 -4.77 2.81
CA MET A 72 -8.08 -5.42 1.91
C MET A 72 -7.56 -6.75 1.33
N GLY A 73 -6.25 -6.91 1.20
CA GLY A 73 -5.61 -8.11 0.60
C GLY A 73 -5.78 -8.24 -0.92
N SER A 74 -6.64 -7.44 -1.56
CA SER A 74 -6.95 -7.49 -2.99
C SER A 74 -5.73 -7.27 -3.89
N CYS A 75 -4.88 -6.30 -3.57
CA CYS A 75 -3.64 -6.03 -4.34
C CYS A 75 -2.74 -7.28 -4.39
N GLY A 76 -2.56 -7.95 -3.25
CA GLY A 76 -1.75 -9.16 -3.16
C GLY A 76 -2.36 -10.34 -3.89
N TRP A 77 -3.68 -10.55 -3.72
CA TRP A 77 -4.41 -11.60 -4.40
C TRP A 77 -4.32 -11.48 -5.93
N ASN A 78 -4.59 -10.29 -6.45
CA ASN A 78 -4.57 -10.05 -7.90
C ASN A 78 -3.15 -10.16 -8.47
N ALA A 79 -2.15 -9.61 -7.79
CA ALA A 79 -0.76 -9.77 -8.19
C ALA A 79 -0.36 -11.25 -8.26
N ALA A 80 -0.77 -12.07 -7.29
CA ALA A 80 -0.49 -13.51 -7.28
C ALA A 80 -1.13 -14.22 -8.49
N LEU A 81 -2.36 -13.86 -8.86
CA LEU A 81 -3.01 -14.40 -10.07
C LEU A 81 -2.25 -14.01 -11.34
N THR A 82 -1.76 -12.77 -11.43
CA THR A 82 -0.92 -12.32 -12.54
C THR A 82 0.37 -13.14 -12.62
N VAL A 83 1.06 -13.35 -11.49
CA VAL A 83 2.27 -14.20 -11.43
C VAL A 83 1.98 -15.61 -11.92
N ILE A 84 0.90 -16.24 -11.43
CA ILE A 84 0.51 -17.59 -11.86
C ILE A 84 0.22 -17.64 -13.36
N SER A 85 -0.37 -16.58 -13.93
CA SER A 85 -0.64 -16.50 -15.37
C SER A 85 0.64 -16.41 -16.20
N ASP A 86 1.65 -15.69 -15.72
CA ASP A 86 2.91 -15.47 -16.45
C ASP A 86 3.90 -16.64 -16.34
N LEU A 87 3.72 -17.51 -15.33
CA LEU A 87 4.52 -18.71 -15.12
C LEU A 87 4.00 -19.95 -15.87
N LYS A 88 2.80 -19.88 -16.46
CA LYS A 88 2.24 -20.93 -17.31
C LYS A 88 2.80 -20.83 -18.72
#